data_AF-A0AAD7G2A1-F1
#
_entry.id   AF-A0AAD7G2A1-F1
#
_cell.length_a   1.000
_cell.length_b   1.000
_cell.length_c   1.000
_cell.angle_alpha   90.00
_cell.angle_beta   90.00
_cell.angle_gamma   90.00
#
_symmetry.space_group_name_H-M   'P 1'
#
loop_
_entity.id
_entity.type
_entity.pdbx_description
1 polymer ?
#
loop_
_entity_poly.entity_id
_entity_poly.type
_entity_poly.pdbx_seq_one_letter_code
_entity_poly.pdbx_strand_id
1 'polypeptide(L)'
;MSLATLSSTNLPPSELEAKQIRMPLQRQEEAISQKDGSILRTSGISALEQVTAVVGTELAVMRSILSPIRDFPAEILSEIFLLCLELALKSDSYSNSDAFQLPTLFGRICSLWRAIFITTPRLW
;
A
#
# COMPACT_ATOMS: atom_id res chain seq x y z
N MET A 1 -10.87 -6.80 15.01
CA MET A 1 -11.12 -5.36 14.75
C MET A 1 -12.04 -5.23 13.55
N SER A 2 -12.70 -4.08 13.33
CA SER A 2 -13.45 -3.84 12.10
C SER A 2 -12.51 -3.51 10.93
N LEU A 3 -12.97 -3.74 9.68
CA LEU A 3 -12.23 -3.34 8.46
C LEU A 3 -11.84 -1.85 8.48
N ALA A 4 -12.76 -0.98 8.91
CA ALA A 4 -12.50 0.46 9.03
C ALA A 4 -11.39 0.79 10.05
N THR A 5 -11.28 0.01 11.12
CA THR A 5 -10.21 0.18 12.11
C THR A 5 -8.86 -0.27 11.53
N LEU A 6 -8.85 -1.41 10.84
CA LEU A 6 -7.64 -1.94 10.19
C LEU A 6 -7.17 -1.07 9.04
N SER A 7 -8.08 -0.43 8.29
CA SER A 7 -7.71 0.52 7.23
C SER A 7 -7.16 1.83 7.77
N SER A 8 -7.62 2.26 8.95
CA SER A 8 -7.15 3.50 9.60
C SER A 8 -5.81 3.35 10.33
N THR A 9 -5.39 2.12 10.62
CA THR A 9 -4.14 1.80 11.31
C THR A 9 -3.19 1.05 10.37
N ASN A 10 -1.89 0.98 10.69
CA ASN A 10 -0.94 0.12 9.97
C ASN A 10 -0.56 -1.14 10.78
N LEU A 11 -1.34 -1.48 11.82
CA LEU A 11 -1.08 -2.67 12.60
C LEU A 11 -1.23 -3.93 11.73
N PRO A 12 -0.37 -4.95 11.87
CA PRO A 12 -0.55 -6.20 11.17
C PRO A 12 -1.89 -6.83 11.57
N PRO A 13 -2.72 -7.28 10.61
CA PRO A 13 -3.92 -8.03 10.97
C PRO A 13 -3.52 -9.37 11.60
N SER A 14 -4.28 -9.82 12.61
CA SER A 14 -4.13 -11.18 13.11
C SER A 14 -4.47 -12.21 12.03
N GLU A 15 -4.00 -13.45 12.17
CA GLU A 15 -4.28 -14.52 11.19
C GLU A 15 -5.78 -14.75 10.96
N LEU A 16 -6.61 -14.60 12.00
CA LEU A 16 -8.06 -14.70 11.88
C LEU A 16 -8.64 -13.55 11.05
N GLU A 17 -8.20 -12.31 11.31
CA GLU A 17 -8.61 -11.12 10.55
C GLU A 17 -8.14 -11.22 9.09
N ALA A 18 -6.90 -11.64 8.86
CA ALA A 18 -6.37 -11.84 7.52
C ALA A 18 -7.19 -12.87 6.73
N LYS A 19 -7.56 -14.01 7.35
CA LYS A 19 -8.44 -15.01 6.72
C LYS A 19 -9.83 -14.45 6.41
N GLN A 20 -10.41 -13.65 7.31
CA GLN A 20 -11.71 -13.01 7.10
C GLN A 20 -11.69 -12.01 5.94
N ILE A 21 -10.54 -11.43 5.61
CA ILE A 21 -10.37 -10.48 4.50
C ILE A 21 -10.03 -11.20 3.18
N ARG A 22 -9.17 -12.23 3.21
CA ARG A 22 -8.75 -12.97 2.00
C ARG A 22 -9.92 -13.60 1.25
N MET A 23 -10.86 -14.22 1.97
CA MET A 23 -11.97 -14.94 1.35
C MET A 23 -12.93 -14.02 0.54
N PRO A 24 -13.41 -12.88 1.09
CA PRO A 24 -14.18 -11.92 0.30
C PRO A 24 -13.36 -11.25 -0.82
N LEU A 25 -12.07 -10.98 -0.58
CA LEU A 25 -11.18 -10.36 -1.58
C LEU A 25 -11.09 -11.22 -2.82
N GLN A 26 -10.79 -12.51 -2.64
CA GLN A 26 -10.67 -13.46 -3.74
C GLN A 26 -11.97 -13.57 -4.55
N ARG A 27 -13.13 -13.64 -3.88
CA ARG A 27 -14.44 -13.68 -4.57
C ARG A 27 -14.70 -12.42 -5.40
N GLN A 28 -14.37 -11.25 -4.87
CA GLN A 28 -14.56 -9.99 -5.59
C GLN A 28 -13.61 -9.87 -6.78
N GLU A 29 -12.35 -10.32 -6.65
CA GLU A 29 -11.37 -10.35 -7.75
C GLU A 29 -11.78 -11.32 -8.88
N GLU A 30 -12.29 -12.49 -8.52
CA GLU A 30 -12.84 -13.45 -9.48
C GLU A 30 -14.08 -12.87 -10.20
N ALA A 31 -14.98 -12.20 -9.47
CA ALA A 31 -16.17 -11.57 -10.04
C ALA A 31 -15.85 -10.40 -10.98
N ILE A 32 -14.82 -9.60 -10.68
CA ILE A 32 -14.32 -8.55 -11.58
C ILE A 32 -13.69 -9.17 -12.82
N SER A 33 -12.82 -10.16 -12.65
CA SER A 33 -12.17 -10.85 -13.78
C SER A 33 -13.18 -11.47 -14.75
N GLN A 34 -14.29 -12.02 -14.25
CA GLN A 34 -15.38 -12.52 -15.09
C GLN A 34 -16.17 -11.39 -15.79
N LYS A 35 -16.37 -10.25 -15.12
CA LYS A 35 -17.08 -9.09 -15.69
C LYS A 35 -16.25 -8.38 -16.76
N ASP A 36 -14.94 -8.25 -16.59
CA ASP A 36 -14.05 -7.62 -17.57
C ASP A 36 -14.06 -8.34 -18.92
N GLY A 37 -14.19 -9.67 -18.92
CA GLY A 37 -14.39 -10.46 -20.15
C GLY A 37 -15.70 -10.16 -20.90
N SER A 38 -16.66 -9.50 -20.26
CA SER A 38 -18.00 -9.20 -20.78
C SER A 38 -18.19 -7.75 -21.23
N ILE A 39 -17.29 -6.83 -20.85
CA ILE A 39 -17.42 -5.38 -21.05
C ILE A 39 -17.28 -4.94 -22.52
N LEU A 40 -16.81 -5.81 -23.42
CA LEU A 40 -16.72 -5.54 -24.86
C LEU A 40 -18.08 -5.34 -25.58
N ARG A 41 -19.23 -5.44 -24.90
CA ARG A 41 -20.54 -5.56 -25.59
C ARG A 41 -21.68 -4.61 -25.20
N THR A 42 -21.58 -3.71 -24.22
CA THR A 42 -22.74 -2.85 -23.87
C THR A 42 -22.40 -1.38 -23.57
N SER A 43 -23.09 -0.49 -24.28
CA SER A 43 -23.14 0.96 -24.10
C SER A 43 -23.95 1.31 -22.85
N GLY A 44 -23.29 1.25 -21.69
CA GLY A 44 -23.82 1.65 -20.38
C GLY A 44 -22.70 2.11 -19.45
N ILE A 45 -21.78 2.92 -19.97
CA ILE A 45 -20.43 3.12 -19.44
C ILE A 45 -20.43 3.87 -18.08
N SER A 46 -21.24 4.92 -17.89
CA SER A 46 -21.09 5.77 -16.69
C SER A 46 -21.59 5.15 -15.38
N ALA A 47 -22.70 4.40 -15.39
CA ALA A 47 -23.21 3.73 -14.20
C ALA A 47 -22.32 2.54 -13.80
N LEU A 48 -21.73 1.87 -14.79
CA LEU A 48 -20.81 0.75 -14.57
C LEU A 48 -19.45 1.24 -14.04
N GLU A 49 -18.93 2.36 -14.57
CA GLU A 49 -17.71 3.03 -14.09
C GLU A 49 -17.81 3.46 -12.62
N GLN A 50 -18.98 3.94 -12.19
CA GLN A 50 -19.15 4.35 -10.80
C GLN A 50 -19.16 3.16 -9.84
N VAL A 51 -19.78 2.04 -10.24
CA VAL A 51 -19.77 0.79 -9.47
C VAL A 51 -18.37 0.16 -9.45
N THR A 52 -17.66 0.14 -10.58
CA THR A 52 -16.27 -0.38 -10.63
C THR A 52 -15.32 0.49 -9.81
N ALA A 53 -15.51 1.81 -9.79
CA ALA A 53 -14.73 2.70 -8.93
C ALA A 53 -14.95 2.39 -7.44
N VAL A 54 -16.21 2.29 -6.98
CA VAL A 54 -16.51 1.99 -5.58
C VAL A 54 -15.95 0.62 -5.17
N VAL A 55 -16.21 -0.43 -5.96
CA VAL A 55 -15.69 -1.77 -5.66
C VAL A 55 -14.15 -1.80 -5.71
N GLY A 56 -13.55 -1.06 -6.65
CA GLY A 56 -12.10 -0.89 -6.73
C GLY A 56 -11.49 -0.25 -5.49
N THR A 57 -12.16 0.76 -4.90
CA THR A 57 -11.69 1.38 -3.65
C THR A 57 -11.76 0.43 -2.45
N GLU A 58 -12.81 -0.39 -2.35
CA GLU A 58 -12.96 -1.37 -1.28
C GLU A 58 -11.88 -2.47 -1.37
N LEU A 59 -11.61 -2.95 -2.59
CA LEU A 59 -10.54 -3.90 -2.87
C LEU A 59 -9.16 -3.32 -2.56
N ALA A 60 -8.90 -2.07 -2.91
CA ALA A 60 -7.65 -1.39 -2.60
C ALA A 60 -7.43 -1.32 -1.09
N VAL A 61 -8.48 -1.05 -0.30
CA VAL A 61 -8.42 -1.07 1.16
C VAL A 61 -8.07 -2.46 1.68
N MET A 62 -8.76 -3.50 1.22
CA MET A 62 -8.49 -4.88 1.65
C MET A 62 -7.06 -5.33 1.32
N ARG A 63 -6.57 -5.00 0.10
CA ARG A 63 -5.19 -5.25 -0.31
C ARG A 63 -4.18 -4.49 0.56
N SER A 64 -4.48 -3.25 0.93
CA SER A 64 -3.61 -2.47 1.81
C SER A 64 -3.50 -3.07 3.21
N ILE A 65 -4.59 -3.67 3.74
CA ILE A 65 -4.59 -4.33 5.05
C ILE A 65 -3.77 -5.62 5.01
N LEU A 66 -3.82 -6.35 3.90
CA LEU A 66 -3.05 -7.57 3.69
C LEU A 66 -1.64 -7.33 3.13
N SER A 67 -1.21 -6.06 3.03
CA SER A 67 0.10 -5.73 2.50
C SER A 67 1.19 -6.29 3.42
N PRO A 68 2.18 -7.06 2.89
CA PRO A 68 3.26 -7.62 3.68
C PRO A 68 4.05 -6.60 4.49
N ILE A 69 4.01 -5.33 4.07
CA ILE A 69 4.71 -4.26 4.76
C ILE A 69 4.22 -3.98 6.17
N ARG A 70 2.99 -4.39 6.51
CA ARG A 70 2.42 -4.25 7.85
C ARG A 70 2.97 -5.29 8.82
N ASP A 71 3.52 -6.39 8.29
CA ASP A 71 4.19 -7.44 9.07
C ASP A 71 5.69 -7.22 9.24
N PHE A 72 6.25 -6.20 8.57
CA PHE A 72 7.67 -5.89 8.66
C PHE A 72 7.99 -5.16 9.98
N PRO A 73 9.03 -5.59 10.73
CA PRO A 73 9.51 -4.85 11.89
C PRO A 73 9.96 -3.45 11.48
N ALA A 74 9.66 -2.46 12.32
CA ALA A 74 10.00 -1.06 12.07
C ALA A 74 11.52 -0.86 11.94
N GLU A 75 12.31 -1.63 12.68
CA GLU A 75 13.76 -1.62 12.67
C GLU A 75 14.29 -2.04 11.30
N ILE A 76 13.72 -3.10 10.72
CA ILE A 76 14.15 -3.58 9.39
C ILE A 76 13.78 -2.56 8.32
N LEU A 77 12.60 -1.95 8.39
CA LEU A 77 12.22 -0.86 7.48
C LEU A 77 13.15 0.36 7.61
N SER A 78 13.59 0.71 8.83
CA SER A 78 14.53 1.80 9.04
C SER A 78 15.90 1.52 8.40
N GLU A 79 16.40 0.29 8.50
CA GLU A 79 17.65 -0.12 7.85
C GLU A 79 17.52 -0.13 6.32
N ILE A 80 16.36 -0.56 5.78
CA ILE A 80 16.07 -0.44 4.35
C ILE A 80 16.14 1.03 3.89
N PHE A 81 15.54 1.96 4.63
CA PHE A 81 15.56 3.38 4.28
C PHE A 81 16.99 3.94 4.28
N LEU A 82 17.81 3.54 5.26
CA LEU A 82 19.21 3.94 5.35
C LEU A 82 20.04 3.42 4.18
N LEU A 83 19.84 2.15 3.81
CA LEU A 83 20.49 1.55 2.64
C LEU A 83 20.09 2.26 1.35
N CYS A 84 18.80 2.60 1.18
CA CYS A 84 18.34 3.38 0.04
C CYS A 84 18.99 4.76 -0.03
N LEU A 85 19.13 5.44 1.11
CA LEU A 85 19.81 6.74 1.17
C LEU A 85 21.30 6.62 0.82
N GLU A 86 21.99 5.62 1.37
CA GLU A 86 23.41 5.36 1.07
C GLU A 86 23.63 5.06 -0.42
N LEU A 87 22.76 4.25 -1.03
CA LEU A 87 22.81 3.96 -2.45
C LEU A 87 22.56 5.19 -3.31
N ALA A 88 21.60 6.04 -2.92
CA ALA A 88 21.32 7.29 -3.62
C ALA A 88 22.52 8.25 -3.56
N LEU A 89 23.17 8.38 -2.40
CA LEU A 89 24.34 9.25 -2.22
C LEU A 89 25.58 8.77 -2.99
N LYS A 90 25.74 7.46 -3.20
CA LYS A 90 26.88 6.86 -3.90
C LYS A 90 26.70 6.75 -5.41
N SER A 91 25.49 6.95 -5.91
CA SER A 91 25.17 6.74 -7.31
C SER A 91 25.36 8.02 -8.12
N ASP A 92 26.20 7.95 -9.15
CA ASP A 92 26.39 9.04 -10.12
C ASP A 92 25.12 9.42 -10.89
N SER A 93 24.09 8.56 -10.84
CA SER A 93 22.78 8.81 -11.47
C SER A 93 21.83 9.67 -10.63
N TYR A 94 22.13 9.89 -9.35
CA TYR A 94 21.33 10.76 -8.49
C TYR A 94 22.08 12.04 -8.22
N SER A 95 21.41 13.17 -8.35
CA SER A 95 21.99 14.42 -7.87
C SER A 95 21.98 14.42 -6.33
N ASN A 96 22.91 15.17 -5.72
CA ASN A 96 22.88 15.38 -4.26
C ASN A 96 21.49 15.89 -3.80
N SER A 97 20.82 16.71 -4.61
CA SER A 97 19.45 17.17 -4.34
C SER A 97 18.39 16.06 -4.34
N ASP A 98 18.58 14.96 -5.07
CA ASP A 98 17.64 13.83 -5.08
C ASP A 98 17.82 12.99 -3.81
N ALA A 99 19.06 12.82 -3.34
CA ALA A 99 19.35 12.12 -2.09
C ALA A 99 18.74 12.82 -0.87
N PHE A 100 18.74 14.16 -0.83
CA PHE A 100 18.06 14.93 0.21
C PHE A 100 16.52 14.87 0.12
N GLN A 101 15.96 14.50 -1.03
CA GLN A 101 14.52 14.33 -1.22
C GLN A 101 14.02 12.93 -0.84
N LEU A 102 14.87 11.89 -0.93
CA LEU A 102 14.53 10.52 -0.53
C LEU A 102 13.91 10.41 0.88
N PRO A 103 14.51 11.02 1.93
CA PRO A 103 13.93 11.12 3.26
C PRO A 103 12.45 11.57 3.25
N THR A 104 12.18 12.64 2.51
CA THR A 104 10.81 13.19 2.40
C THR A 104 9.87 12.30 1.59
N LEU A 105 10.41 11.48 0.68
CA LEU A 105 9.64 10.52 -0.12
C LEU A 105 9.10 9.39 0.77
N PHE A 106 9.91 8.85 1.68
CA PHE A 106 9.49 7.81 2.62
C PHE A 106 8.31 8.28 3.47
N GLY A 107 8.37 9.53 3.93
CA GLY A 107 7.30 10.17 4.70
C GLY A 107 6.00 10.38 3.93
N ARG A 108 5.93 10.18 2.60
CA ARG A 108 4.71 10.38 1.80
C ARG A 108 3.97 9.08 1.47
N ILE A 109 4.57 7.92 1.69
CA ILE A 109 4.04 6.63 1.24
C ILE A 109 2.86 6.16 2.11
N CYS A 110 3.06 6.02 3.41
CA CYS A 110 1.99 5.71 4.37
C CYS A 110 2.33 6.25 5.76
N SER A 111 1.36 6.23 6.68
CA SER A 111 1.58 6.71 8.05
C SER A 111 2.61 5.87 8.83
N LEU A 112 2.77 4.57 8.54
CA LEU A 112 3.82 3.74 9.14
C LEU A 112 5.22 4.21 8.71
N TRP A 113 5.43 4.35 7.41
CA TRP A 113 6.72 4.82 6.88
C TRP A 113 7.05 6.22 7.37
N ARG A 114 6.05 7.10 7.46
CA ARG A 114 6.20 8.43 8.06
C ARG A 114 6.61 8.37 9.52
N ALA A 115 6.00 7.50 10.32
CA ALA A 115 6.36 7.34 11.73
C ALA A 115 7.80 6.83 11.88
N ILE A 116 8.18 5.81 11.10
CA ILE A 116 9.55 5.26 11.10
C ILE A 116 10.55 6.34 10.68
N PHE A 117 10.25 7.09 9.62
CA PHE A 117 11.09 8.18 9.14
C PHE A 117 11.33 9.24 10.23
N ILE A 118 10.26 9.75 10.86
CA ILE A 118 10.33 10.73 11.97
C ILE A 118 11.12 10.20 13.16
N THR A 119 11.01 8.90 13.45
CA THR A 119 11.64 8.27 14.62
C THR A 119 13.03 7.69 14.35
N THR A 120 13.57 7.86 13.14
CA THR A 120 14.92 7.37 12.77
C THR A 120 15.86 8.56 12.51
N PRO A 121 16.59 9.07 13.52
CA PRO A 121 17.47 10.23 13.39
C PRO A 121 18.59 10.10 12.35
N ARG A 122 18.96 8.87 11.97
CA ARG A 122 20.01 8.62 10.96
C ARG A 122 19.58 8.95 9.52
N LEU A 123 18.29 9.24 9.28
CA LEU A 123 17.75 9.60 7.96
C LEU A 123 17.73 11.12 7.68
N TRP A 124 18.27 11.92 8.60
CA TRP A 124 18.33 13.38 8.56
C TRP A 124 19.80 13.83 8.61
#